data_AF-A0A2W4R7Q4-F1
#
_entry.id   AF-A0A2W4R7Q4-F1
#
_cell.length_a   1.000
_cell.length_b   1.000
_cell.length_c   1.000
_cell.angle_alpha   90.00
_cell.angle_beta   90.00
_cell.angle_gamma   90.00
#
_symmetry.space_group_name_H-M   'P 1'
#
loop_
_entity.id
_entity.type
_entity.pdbx_description
1 polymer ?
#
loop_
_entity_poly.entity_id
_entity_poly.type
_entity_poly.pdbx_seq_one_letter_code
_entity_poly.pdbx_strand_id
1 'polypeptide(L)' 'MRTDTEIRQEGMKALIQMLGMVDAERFVATLSRERFDYTEWRKTHLPEMDVEALSKIAARYAEDRTDDSS' A
#
# COMPACT_ATOMS: atom_id res chain seq x y z
N MET A 1 -7.92 9.42 -9.25
CA MET A 1 -6.97 8.83 -8.28
C MET A 1 -7.28 9.40 -6.91
N ARG A 2 -7.16 8.58 -5.87
CA ARG A 2 -7.30 9.06 -4.49
C ARG A 2 -6.10 9.93 -4.14
N THR A 3 -6.33 10.96 -3.35
CA THR A 3 -5.26 11.80 -2.80
C THR A 3 -4.50 11.03 -1.73
N ASP A 4 -3.24 11.40 -1.51
CA ASP A 4 -2.44 10.83 -0.43
C ASP A 4 -3.13 10.98 0.94
N THR A 5 -3.89 12.05 1.13
CA THR A 5 -4.67 12.31 2.35
C THR A 5 -5.79 11.29 2.52
N GLU A 6 -6.55 11.00 1.46
CA GLU A 6 -7.61 9.98 1.50
C GLU A 6 -7.03 8.59 1.77
N ILE A 7 -5.90 8.25 1.14
CA ILE A 7 -5.21 6.97 1.36
C ILE A 7 -4.75 6.85 2.82
N ARG A 8 -4.16 7.91 3.39
CA ARG A 8 -3.73 7.92 4.79
C ARG A 8 -4.90 7.81 5.77
N GLN A 9 -6.00 8.53 5.51
CA GLN A 9 -7.17 8.48 6.40
C GLN A 9 -7.81 7.09 6.43
N GLU A 10 -7.97 6.44 5.28
CA GLU A 10 -8.51 5.09 5.24
C GLU A 10 -7.56 4.06 5.82
N GLY A 11 -6.26 4.15 5.51
CA GLY A 11 -5.26 3.27 6.10
C GLY A 11 -5.27 3.34 7.63
N MET A 12 -5.40 4.56 8.18
CA MET A 12 -5.44 4.72 9.63
C MET A 12 -6.74 4.16 10.24
N LYS A 13 -7.88 4.37 9.59
CA LYS A 13 -9.15 3.78 10.01
C LYS A 13 -9.09 2.26 10.03
N ALA A 14 -8.54 1.65 8.99
CA ALA A 14 -8.39 0.20 8.89
C ALA A 14 -7.46 -0.36 10.00
N LEU A 15 -6.34 0.31 10.26
CA LEU A 15 -5.41 -0.07 11.33
C LEU A 15 -6.06 -0.01 12.72
N ILE A 16 -6.80 1.06 13.03
CA ILE A 16 -7.51 1.19 14.31
C ILE A 16 -8.61 0.13 14.44
N GLN A 17 -9.35 -0.16 13.37
CA GLN A 17 -10.40 -1.17 13.38
C GLN A 17 -9.86 -2.59 13.62
N MET A 18 -8.66 -2.89 13.10
CA MET A 18 -8.06 -4.22 13.21
C MET A 18 -7.27 -4.42 14.52
N LEU A 19 -6.47 -3.42 14.91
CA LEU A 19 -5.52 -3.53 16.02
C LEU A 19 -6.03 -2.87 17.30
N GLY A 20 -7.05 -2.02 17.22
CA GLY A 20 -7.42 -1.11 18.29
C GLY A 20 -6.50 0.11 18.37
N MET A 21 -6.91 1.10 19.15
CA MET A 21 -6.29 2.43 19.17
C MET A 21 -4.83 2.42 19.65
N VAL A 22 -4.54 1.68 20.72
CA VAL A 22 -3.20 1.66 21.34
C VAL A 22 -2.18 0.94 20.47
N ASP A 23 -2.54 -0.22 19.90
CA ASP A 23 -1.62 -0.99 19.08
C ASP A 23 -1.44 -0.38 17.69
N ALA A 24 -2.47 0.28 17.15
CA ALA A 24 -2.34 1.07 15.92
C ALA A 24 -1.33 2.21 16.06
N GLU A 25 -1.36 2.96 17.18
CA GLU A 25 -0.35 4.00 17.42
C GLU A 25 1.06 3.41 17.57
N ARG A 26 1.19 2.29 18.31
CA ARG A 26 2.48 1.62 18.46
C ARG A 26 3.03 1.15 17.12
N PHE A 27 2.19 0.60 16.25
CA PHE A 27 2.57 0.19 14.89
C PHE A 27 3.13 1.35 14.07
N VAL A 28 2.44 2.49 14.03
CA VAL A 28 2.91 3.69 13.31
C VAL A 28 4.22 4.22 13.89
N ALA A 29 4.36 4.20 15.22
CA ALA A 29 5.58 4.60 15.90
C ALA A 29 6.76 3.68 15.54
N THR A 30 6.54 2.36 15.43
CA THR A 30 7.56 1.40 15.01
C THR A 30 8.00 1.65 13.57
N LEU A 31 7.06 1.86 12.63
CA LEU A 31 7.38 2.19 11.23
C LEU A 31 8.21 3.47 11.08
N SER A 32 8.04 4.42 12.00
CA SER A 32 8.78 5.69 11.99
C SER A 32 10.18 5.58 12.62
N ARG A 33 10.37 4.60 13.52
CA ARG A 33 11.62 4.39 14.27
C ARG A 33 12.55 3.38 13.60
N GLU A 34 11.97 2.37 12.97
CA GLU A 34 12.70 1.28 12.33
C GLU A 34 12.64 1.44 10.81
N ARG A 35 13.75 1.13 10.13
CA ARG A 35 13.76 1.11 8.66
C ARG A 35 13.01 -0.12 8.19
N PHE A 36 11.69 0.01 8.00
CA PHE A 36 10.87 -1.06 7.46
C PHE A 36 11.22 -1.30 5.99
N ASP A 37 11.85 -2.44 5.69
CA ASP A 37 12.18 -2.81 4.32
C ASP A 37 10.95 -3.46 3.65
N TYR A 38 10.19 -2.62 2.96
CA TYR A 38 9.03 -3.05 2.18
C TYR A 38 9.41 -4.08 1.09
N THR A 39 10.63 -4.03 0.56
CA THR A 39 11.09 -4.94 -0.49
C THR A 39 11.28 -6.35 0.06
N GLU A 40 11.91 -6.47 1.23
CA GLU A 40 12.09 -7.77 1.89
C GLU A 40 10.77 -8.33 2.43
N TRP A 41 9.94 -7.49 3.07
CA TRP A 41 8.63 -7.92 3.58
C TRP A 41 7.74 -8.50 2.46
N ARG A 42 7.74 -7.84 1.29
CA ARG A 42 6.93 -8.25 0.14
C ARG A 42 7.27 -9.65 -0.38
N LYS A 43 8.54 -10.07 -0.31
CA LYS A 43 8.99 -11.36 -0.87
C LYS A 43 8.29 -12.58 -0.27
N THR A 44 7.82 -12.46 0.97
CA THR A 44 7.30 -13.60 1.76
C THR A 44 5.86 -13.43 2.20
N HIS A 45 5.30 -12.22 2.16
CA HIS A 45 3.99 -11.91 2.75
C HIS A 45 2.91 -11.54 1.73
N LEU A 46 3.27 -11.26 0.47
CA LEU A 46 2.26 -11.16 -0.58
C LEU A 46 1.84 -12.58 -1.01
N PRO A 47 0.55 -12.89 -1.14
CA PRO A 47 0.13 -14.10 -1.86
C PRO A 47 0.77 -14.07 -3.26
N GLU A 48 1.13 -15.24 -3.81
CA GLU A 48 1.74 -15.39 -5.14
C GLU A 48 0.82 -14.89 -6.27
N MET A 49 0.58 -13.59 -6.32
CA MET A 49 0.35 -12.91 -7.59
C MET A 49 1.73 -12.70 -8.16
N ASP A 50 2.02 -13.48 -9.19
CA ASP A 50 3.22 -13.35 -10.01
C ASP A 50 3.53 -11.85 -10.23
N VAL A 51 4.74 -11.45 -9.84
CA VAL A 51 5.20 -10.06 -9.97
C VAL A 51 5.07 -9.60 -11.42
N GLU A 52 5.17 -10.52 -12.38
CA GLU A 52 4.89 -10.27 -13.79
C GLU A 52 3.43 -9.86 -14.03
N ALA A 53 2.46 -10.51 -13.38
CA ALA A 53 1.05 -10.15 -13.47
C ALA A 53 0.78 -8.77 -12.85
N LEU A 54 1.38 -8.45 -11.70
CA LEU A 54 1.27 -7.12 -11.12
C LEU A 54 1.92 -6.05 -12.03
N SER A 55 3.08 -6.36 -12.61
CA SER A 55 3.76 -5.46 -13.53
C SER A 55 2.95 -5.22 -14.81
N LYS A 56 2.29 -6.26 -15.35
CA LYS A 56 1.38 -6.13 -16.50
C LYS A 56 0.16 -5.29 -16.17
N ILE A 57 -0.42 -5.46 -14.97
CA ILE A 57 -1.55 -4.64 -14.53
C ILE A 57 -1.13 -3.18 -14.35
N ALA A 58 0.03 -2.92 -13.76
CA ALA A 58 0.56 -1.58 -13.58
C ALA A 58 0.89 -0.89 -14.93
N ALA A 59 1.48 -1.62 -15.88
CA ALA A 59 1.74 -1.14 -17.24
C ALA A 59 0.44 -0.78 -17.97
N ARG A 60 -0.56 -1.68 -17.93
CA ARG A 60 -1.87 -1.43 -18.53
C ARG A 60 -2.58 -0.22 -17.92
N TYR A 61 -2.51 -0.05 -16.60
CA TYR A 61 -3.08 1.12 -15.93
C TYR A 61 -2.39 2.45 -16.33
N ALA A 62 -1.10 2.41 -16.66
CA ALA A 62 -0.38 3.57 -17.16
C ALA A 62 -0.76 3.92 -18.61
N GLU A 63 -0.99 2.91 -19.45
CA GLU A 63 -1.42 3.06 -20.86
C GLU A 63 -2.86 3.57 -20.97
N ASP A 64 -3.79 3.07 -20.16
CA ASP A 64 -5.19 3.53 -20.15
C ASP A 64 -5.32 5.01 -19.74
N ARG A 65 -4.36 5.57 -19.00
CA ARG A 65 -4.33 7.01 -18.65
C ARG A 65 -3.86 7.91 -19.78
N THR A 66 -3.21 7.37 -20.81
CA THR A 66 -2.74 8.14 -21.97
C THR A 66 -3.78 8.28 -23.08
N ASP A 67 -4.83 7.45 -23.08
CA ASP A 67 -5.87 7.45 -24.12
C ASP A 67 -7.10 8.33 -23.76
N ASP A 68 -7.30 8.66 -22.48
CA ASP A 68 -8.38 9.56 -22.00
C ASP A 68 -8.01 11.07 -22.12
N SER A 69 -7.05 11.41 -22.99
CA SER A 69 -6.60 12.79 -23.24
C SER A 69 -6.50 13.14 -24.73
N SER A 70 -7.13 12.36 -25.62
CA SER A 70 -7.35 12.72 -27.04
C SER A 70 -8.81 13.05 -27.33
#